data_AF-A0A7W1Z3A1-F1
#
_entry.id   AF-A0A7W1Z3A1-F1
#
_cell.length_a   1.000
_cell.length_b   1.000
_cell.length_c   1.000
_cell.angle_alpha   90.00
_cell.angle_beta   90.00
_cell.angle_gamma   90.00
#
_symmetry.space_group_name_H-M   'P 1'
#
loop_
_entity.id
_entity.type
_entity.pdbx_description
1 polymer ?
#
loop_
_entity_poly.entity_id
_entity_poly.type
_entity_poly.pdbx_seq_one_letter_code
_entity_poly.pdbx_strand_id
1 'polypeptide(L)'
;MSLGVNASIVDPYVSGLGVYTIQLVKELEKIFPDLTVYTSCSEAFRLTSAKSRKIFFPLAPAYGKKAHLARLIWTQTVLPVRLFKD
;
A
#
# COMPACT_ATOMS: atom_id res chain seq x y z
N MET A 1 -4.87 3.74 -18.18
CA MET A 1 -4.43 4.69 -17.13
C MET A 1 -3.80 3.87 -16.03
N SER A 2 -2.57 4.20 -15.60
CA SER A 2 -1.90 3.54 -14.48
C SER A 2 -2.34 4.20 -13.18
N LEU A 3 -2.62 3.39 -12.15
CA LEU A 3 -3.03 3.87 -10.82
C LEU A 3 -2.14 3.27 -9.74
N GLY A 4 -1.47 4.14 -8.97
CA GLY A 4 -0.70 3.75 -7.79
C GLY A 4 -1.47 4.04 -6.50
N VAL A 5 -1.62 3.04 -5.63
CA VAL A 5 -2.27 3.19 -4.31
C VAL A 5 -1.23 2.98 -3.21
N ASN A 6 -1.02 4.01 -2.38
CA ASN A 6 -0.22 3.89 -1.17
C ASN A 6 -1.05 3.36 -0.01
N ALA A 7 -0.93 2.06 0.25
CA ALA A 7 -1.60 1.36 1.35
C ALA A 7 -0.65 1.02 2.50
N SER A 8 0.42 1.80 2.69
CA SER A 8 1.42 1.59 3.76
C SER A 8 0.88 1.73 5.18
N ILE A 9 -0.37 2.20 5.34
CA ILE A 9 -1.05 2.31 6.63
C ILE A 9 -1.75 1.02 7.05
N VAL A 10 -1.92 0.05 6.14
CA VAL A 10 -2.59 -1.21 6.44
C VAL A 10 -1.67 -2.11 7.25
N ASP A 11 -2.13 -2.43 8.46
CA ASP A 11 -1.49 -3.30 9.43
C ASP A 11 -2.12 -4.70 9.42
N PRO A 12 -1.43 -5.74 9.95
CA PRO A 12 -2.00 -7.08 10.15
C PRO A 12 -3.26 -7.07 11.02
N TYR A 13 -3.31 -6.17 12.02
CA TYR A 13 -4.50 -5.92 12.81
C TYR A 13 -5.31 -4.80 12.15
N VAL A 14 -6.33 -5.21 11.40
CA VAL A 14 -7.06 -4.31 10.51
C VAL A 14 -8.02 -3.43 11.31
N SER A 15 -7.75 -2.11 11.31
CA SER A 15 -8.70 -1.11 11.82
C SER A 15 -9.83 -0.84 10.81
N GLY A 16 -10.84 -0.06 11.18
CA GLY A 16 -11.91 0.34 10.24
C GLY A 16 -11.36 0.97 8.95
N LEU A 17 -10.30 1.78 9.06
CA LEU A 17 -9.59 2.35 7.91
C LEU A 17 -8.91 1.28 7.05
N GLY A 18 -8.32 0.26 7.68
CA GLY A 18 -7.73 -0.87 6.98
C GLY A 18 -8.78 -1.67 6.20
N VAL A 19 -9.94 -1.95 6.81
CA VAL A 19 -11.04 -2.68 6.15
C VAL A 19 -11.53 -1.90 4.94
N TYR A 20 -11.78 -0.61 5.10
CA TYR A 20 -12.19 0.27 4.01
C TYR A 20 -11.17 0.28 2.88
N THR A 21 -9.88 0.43 3.20
CA THR A 21 -8.80 0.47 2.22
C THR A 21 -8.72 -0.84 1.42
N ILE A 22 -8.84 -1.99 2.10
CA ILE A 22 -8.81 -3.30 1.43
C ILE A 22 -9.99 -3.45 0.46
N GLN A 23 -11.21 -3.08 0.88
CA GLN A 23 -12.38 -3.16 0.02
C GLN A 23 -12.28 -2.21 -1.18
N LEU A 24 -11.84 -0.97 -0.95
CA LEU A 24 -11.66 0.00 -2.02
C LEU A 24 -10.65 -0.48 -3.07
N VAL A 25 -9.51 -1.01 -2.63
CA VAL A 25 -8.48 -1.54 -3.54
C VAL A 25 -9.01 -2.71 -4.37
N LYS A 26 -9.81 -3.60 -3.79
CA LYS A 26 -10.44 -4.72 -4.52
C LYS A 26 -11.41 -4.25 -5.61
N GLU A 27 -12.18 -3.21 -5.34
CA GLU A 27 -13.06 -2.64 -6.36
C GLU A 27 -12.27 -1.89 -7.44
N LEU A 28 -11.21 -1.18 -7.05
CA LEU A 28 -10.31 -0.52 -8.01
C LEU A 28 -9.60 -1.53 -8.93
N GLU A 29 -9.21 -2.70 -8.42
CA GLU A 29 -8.59 -3.76 -9.22
C GLU A 29 -9.46 -4.20 -10.41
N LYS A 30 -10.78 -4.18 -10.26
CA LYS A 30 -11.73 -4.56 -11.33
C LYS A 30 -11.81 -3.51 -12.44
N ILE A 31 -11.51 -2.26 -12.13
CA ILE A 31 -11.66 -1.11 -13.03
C ILE A 31 -10.31 -0.77 -13.68
N PHE A 32 -9.22 -0.92 -12.93
CA PHE A 32 -7.87 -0.55 -13.33
C PHE A 32 -6.99 -1.79 -13.51
N PRO A 33 -6.81 -2.27 -14.76
CA PRO A 33 -5.99 -3.45 -15.04
C PRO A 33 -4.49 -3.24 -14.72
N ASP A 34 -4.03 -1.99 -14.65
CA ASP A 34 -2.65 -1.62 -14.27
C ASP A 34 -2.66 -0.88 -12.92
N LEU A 35 -3.19 -1.54 -11.91
CA LEU A 35 -3.19 -1.09 -10.51
C LEU A 35 -1.94 -1.60 -9.79
N THR A 36 -1.17 -0.67 -9.22
CA THR A 36 -0.03 -0.97 -8.34
C THR A 36 -0.38 -0.60 -6.91
N VAL A 37 -0.35 -1.58 -6.02
CA VAL A 37 -0.63 -1.38 -4.58
C VAL A 37 0.67 -1.49 -3.81
N TYR A 38 1.05 -0.40 -3.15
CA TYR A 38 2.22 -0.36 -2.28
C TYR A 38 1.78 -0.61 -0.84
N THR A 39 2.12 -1.77 -0.29
CA THR A 39 1.75 -2.15 1.08
C THR A 39 2.84 -2.98 1.77
N SER A 40 2.97 -2.85 3.09
CA SER A 40 3.76 -3.76 3.93
C SER A 40 3.00 -5.04 4.31
N CYS A 41 1.68 -5.08 4.11
CA CYS A 41 0.81 -6.21 4.43
C CYS A 41 0.08 -6.72 3.18
N SER A 42 0.83 -7.25 2.21
CA SER A 42 0.26 -7.73 0.94
C SER A 42 -0.75 -8.86 1.10
N GLU A 43 -0.58 -9.71 2.12
CA GLU A 43 -1.46 -10.83 2.43
C GLU A 43 -2.89 -10.40 2.77
N ALA A 44 -3.07 -9.21 3.34
CA ALA A 44 -4.40 -8.70 3.71
C ALA A 44 -5.29 -8.42 2.49
N PHE A 45 -4.71 -8.14 1.34
CA PHE A 45 -5.47 -7.69 0.17
C PHE A 45 -5.99 -8.84 -0.70
N ARG A 46 -5.35 -10.03 -0.66
CA ARG A 46 -5.68 -11.20 -1.51
C ARG A 46 -6.01 -10.80 -2.96
N LEU A 47 -5.13 -10.03 -3.58
CA LEU A 47 -5.29 -9.50 -4.95
C LEU A 47 -4.99 -10.58 -5.98
N THR A 48 -5.68 -10.53 -7.12
CA THR A 48 -5.68 -11.61 -8.13
C THR A 48 -5.03 -11.18 -9.45
N SER A 49 -5.15 -9.89 -9.80
CA SER A 49 -4.73 -9.30 -11.08
C SER A 49 -3.87 -8.05 -10.92
N ALA A 50 -3.88 -7.38 -9.76
CA ALA A 50 -3.08 -6.20 -9.47
C ALA A 50 -1.61 -6.56 -9.21
N LYS A 51 -0.68 -5.72 -9.68
CA LYS A 51 0.74 -5.80 -9.30
C LYS A 51 0.87 -5.35 -7.84
N SER A 52 0.64 -6.26 -6.91
CA SER A 52 0.93 -6.04 -5.49
C SER A 52 2.45 -5.92 -5.32
N ARG A 53 2.94 -4.69 -5.10
CA ARG A 53 4.35 -4.44 -4.80
C ARG A 53 4.51 -4.41 -3.28
N LYS A 54 5.04 -5.49 -2.73
CA LYS A 54 5.39 -5.58 -1.32
C LYS A 54 6.42 -4.49 -0.99
N ILE A 55 6.07 -3.59 -0.08
CA ILE A 55 7.01 -2.66 0.53
C ILE A 55 7.74 -3.42 1.63
N PHE A 56 9.05 -3.53 1.53
CA PHE A 56 9.88 -4.29 2.48
C PHE A 56 10.11 -3.57 3.82
N PHE A 57 9.72 -2.30 3.92
CA PHE A 57 9.96 -1.51 5.13
C PHE A 57 8.85 -1.69 6.17
N PRO A 58 9.19 -1.68 7.48
CA PRO A 58 8.21 -1.62 8.57
C PRO A 58 7.60 -0.22 8.62
N LEU A 59 6.74 0.09 7.65
CA LEU A 59 5.99 1.35 7.55
C LEU A 59 4.73 1.34 8.40
N ALA A 60 4.29 0.14 8.79
CA ALA A 60 3.02 -0.05 9.43
C ALA A 60 2.98 0.62 10.83
N PRO A 61 1.88 1.28 11.21
CA PRO A 61 1.72 1.93 12.51
C PRO A 61 2.13 1.09 13.73
N ALA A 62 1.93 -0.23 13.69
CA ALA A 62 2.31 -1.15 14.75
C ALA A 62 3.80 -1.06 15.18
N TYR A 63 4.71 -0.60 14.31
CA TYR A 63 6.14 -0.47 14.63
C TYR A 63 6.52 0.88 15.30
N GLY A 64 5.54 1.68 15.71
CA GLY A 64 5.73 2.87 16.54
C GLY A 64 6.50 4.02 15.85
N LYS A 65 7.28 4.79 16.64
CA LYS A 65 7.96 6.02 16.17
C LYS A 65 8.93 5.78 15.01
N LYS A 66 9.58 4.60 14.95
CA LYS A 66 10.49 4.23 13.85
C LYS A 66 9.72 4.05 12.54
N ALA A 67 8.53 3.43 12.57
CA ALA A 67 7.63 3.35 11.43
C ALA A 67 7.13 4.72 10.97
N HIS A 68 6.95 5.66 11.90
CA HIS A 68 6.53 7.02 11.54
C HIS A 68 7.58 7.73 10.69
N LEU A 69 8.86 7.71 11.12
CA LEU A 69 9.95 8.26 10.33
C LEU A 69 10.12 7.54 8.98
N ALA A 70 10.02 6.21 8.98
CA ALA A 70 10.08 5.42 7.76
C ALA A 70 8.93 5.76 6.79
N ARG A 71 7.72 6.03 7.31
CA ARG A 71 6.57 6.52 6.50
C ARG A 71 6.83 7.89 5.91
N LEU A 72 7.43 8.82 6.66
CA LEU A 72 7.80 10.12 6.13
C LEU A 72 8.80 9.98 4.97
N ILE A 73 9.85 9.17 5.15
CA ILE A 73 10.82 8.90 4.09
C ILE A 73 10.11 8.26 2.88
N TRP A 74 9.25 7.27 3.13
CA TRP A 74 8.47 6.60 2.09
C TRP A 74 7.61 7.58 1.27
N THR A 75 6.77 8.37 1.93
CA THR A 75 5.82 9.26 1.24
C THR A 75 6.51 10.43 0.54
N GLN A 76 7.59 10.95 1.12
CA GLN A 76 8.26 12.15 0.58
C GLN A 76 9.32 11.84 -0.48
N THR A 77 9.88 10.63 -0.51
CA THR A 77 11.01 10.32 -1.42
C THR A 77 10.81 9.04 -2.21
N VAL A 78 10.56 7.91 -1.54
CA VAL A 78 10.59 6.59 -2.21
C VAL A 78 9.36 6.39 -3.08
N LEU A 79 8.17 6.76 -2.61
CA LEU A 79 6.92 6.60 -3.33
C LEU A 79 6.91 7.40 -4.65
N PRO A 80 7.24 8.71 -4.69
CA PRO A 80 7.35 9.44 -5.95
C PRO A 80 8.30 8.78 -6.95
N VAL A 81 9.50 8.37 -6.51
CA VAL A 81 10.48 7.71 -7.38
C VAL A 81 9.94 6.39 -7.95
N ARG A 82 9.18 5.62 -7.17
CA ARG A 82 8.54 4.40 -7.67
C ARG A 82 7.41 4.68 -8.65
N LEU A 83 6.56 5.68 -8.38
CA LEU A 83 5.49 6.07 -9.30
C LEU A 83 6.00 6.53 -10.68
N PHE A 84 7.22 7.05 -10.79
CA PHE A 84 7.83 7.38 -12.08
C PHE A 84 8.47 6.19 -12.80
N LYS A 85 8.79 5.10 -12.07
CA LYS A 85 9.46 3.92 -12.61
C LYS A 85 8.51 2.76 -12.96
N ASP A 86 7.44 2.62 -12.17
CA ASP A 86 6.41 1.59 -12.30
C ASP A 86 5.28 2.06 -13.25
#